data_AF-A0A3D3PP11-F1
#
_entry.id   AF-A0A3D3PP11-F1
#
_cell.length_a   1.000
_cell.length_b   1.000
_cell.length_c   1.000
_cell.angle_alpha   90.00
_cell.angle_beta   90.00
_cell.angle_gamma   90.00
#
_symmetry.space_group_name_H-M   'P 1'
#
loop_
_entity.id
_entity.type
_entity.pdbx_description
1 polymer ?
#
loop_
_entity_poly.entity_id
_entity_poly.type
_entity_poly.pdbx_seq_one_letter_code
_entity_poly.pdbx_strand_id
1 'polypeptide(L)'
;MAGCSKPVEKAEDIRPVRAIRLAADNVDVVAEFAGDVRARIESRLGFRVGGKIVARKVDVGTVVKRGQILMQLDPRDLQLAQAQSNA
;
A
#
# COMPACT_ATOMS: atom_id res chain seq x y z
N MET A 1 3.01 -60.97 -76.32
CA MET A 1 1.98 -59.91 -76.26
C MET A 1 0.74 -60.54 -75.62
N ALA A 2 0.07 -60.03 -74.60
CA ALA A 2 0.16 -58.79 -73.84
C ALA A 2 -0.11 -59.13 -72.36
N GLY A 3 0.50 -58.39 -71.44
CA GLY A 3 0.23 -58.48 -70.00
C GLY A 3 -0.90 -57.54 -69.63
N CYS A 4 -1.87 -58.02 -68.85
CA CYS A 4 -2.88 -57.19 -68.21
C CYS A 4 -2.68 -57.23 -66.70
N SER A 5 -2.06 -56.19 -66.15
CA SER A 5 -2.10 -55.90 -64.72
C SER A 5 -2.88 -54.60 -64.50
N LYS A 6 -3.92 -54.67 -63.66
CA LYS A 6 -4.70 -53.51 -63.22
C LYS A 6 -3.78 -52.55 -62.45
N PRO A 7 -3.78 -51.24 -62.71
CA PRO A 7 -2.99 -50.30 -61.93
C PRO A 7 -3.52 -50.29 -60.49
N VAL A 8 -2.67 -50.60 -59.52
CA VAL A 8 -2.99 -50.44 -58.11
C VAL A 8 -2.97 -48.94 -57.82
N GLU A 9 -4.12 -48.41 -57.44
CA GLU A 9 -4.27 -47.04 -56.97
C GLU A 9 -3.30 -46.80 -55.81
N LYS A 10 -2.39 -45.83 -55.97
CA LYS A 10 -1.50 -45.43 -54.87
C LYS A 10 -2.39 -44.86 -53.77
N ALA A 11 -2.59 -45.65 -52.72
CA ALA A 11 -3.12 -45.13 -51.47
C ALA A 11 -2.24 -43.93 -51.06
N GLU A 12 -2.82 -42.75 -51.00
CA GLU A 12 -2.10 -41.54 -50.64
C GLU A 12 -1.48 -41.72 -49.25
N ASP A 13 -0.16 -41.54 -49.17
CA ASP A 13 0.59 -41.62 -47.91
C ASP A 13 0.32 -40.35 -47.10
N ILE A 14 -0.73 -40.39 -46.28
CA ILE A 14 -1.13 -39.28 -45.40
C ILE A 14 -0.07 -39.15 -44.31
N ARG A 15 0.87 -38.21 -44.51
CA ARG A 15 1.89 -37.86 -43.50
C ARG A 15 1.24 -37.11 -42.35
N PRO A 16 1.09 -37.71 -41.15
CA PRO A 16 0.43 -37.04 -40.05
C PRO A 16 1.30 -35.87 -39.57
N VAL A 17 0.65 -34.74 -39.33
CA VAL A 17 1.25 -33.57 -38.72
C VAL A 17 0.77 -33.43 -37.28
N ARG A 18 1.64 -32.96 -36.39
CA ARG A 18 1.26 -32.66 -35.02
C ARG A 18 0.58 -31.30 -34.96
N ALA A 19 -0.72 -31.29 -34.72
CA ALA A 19 -1.49 -30.07 -34.48
C ALA A 19 -1.86 -29.95 -33.00
N ILE A 20 -1.92 -28.72 -32.50
CA ILE A 20 -2.50 -28.37 -31.20
C ILE A 20 -3.65 -27.42 -31.46
N ARG A 21 -4.81 -27.66 -30.84
CA ARG A 21 -5.93 -26.72 -30.84
C ARG A 21 -5.71 -25.70 -29.74
N LEU A 22 -5.62 -24.43 -30.12
CA LEU A 22 -5.62 -23.32 -29.18
C LEU A 22 -7.05 -23.07 -28.72
N ALA A 23 -7.23 -22.84 -27.42
CA ALA A 23 -8.46 -22.32 -26.85
C ALA A 23 -8.13 -21.00 -26.16
N ALA A 24 -9.06 -20.05 -26.19
CA ALA A 24 -8.93 -18.85 -25.40
C ALA A 24 -9.10 -19.22 -23.93
N ASP A 25 -8.17 -18.76 -23.10
CA ASP A 25 -8.27 -18.85 -21.65
C ASP A 25 -8.18 -17.43 -21.08
N ASN A 26 -8.86 -17.20 -19.96
CA ASN A 26 -8.79 -15.91 -19.30
C ASN A 26 -7.52 -15.88 -18.46
N VAL A 27 -6.59 -15.01 -18.82
CA VAL A 27 -5.36 -14.79 -18.06
C VAL A 27 -5.51 -13.52 -17.25
N ASP A 28 -5.52 -13.66 -15.92
CA ASP A 28 -5.42 -12.52 -15.02
C ASP A 28 -4.00 -11.96 -15.07
N VAL A 29 -3.88 -10.72 -15.56
CA VAL A 29 -2.61 -9.99 -15.55
C VAL A 29 -2.54 -9.21 -14.24
N VAL A 30 -1.74 -9.71 -13.30
CA VAL A 30 -1.47 -9.02 -12.03
C VAL A 30 -0.29 -8.07 -12.23
N ALA A 31 -0.49 -6.79 -11.91
CA ALA A 31 0.57 -5.79 -11.87
C ALA A 31 0.98 -5.51 -10.42
N GLU A 32 2.27 -5.68 -10.12
CA GLU A 32 2.84 -5.35 -8.83
C GLU A 32 3.57 -4.00 -8.91
N PHE A 33 3.38 -3.17 -7.89
CA PHE A 33 4.01 -1.85 -7.81
C PHE A 33 4.74 -1.69 -6.48
N ALA A 34 5.94 -1.14 -6.54
CA ALA A 34 6.68 -0.74 -5.35
C ALA A 34 6.05 0.53 -4.75
N GLY A 35 5.97 0.59 -3.42
CA GLY A 35 5.49 1.76 -2.70
C GLY A 35 5.75 1.66 -1.21
N ASP A 36 5.74 2.81 -0.54
CA ASP A 36 5.93 2.91 0.90
C ASP A 36 4.62 3.21 1.62
N VAL A 37 4.41 2.59 2.78
CA VAL A 37 3.30 2.94 3.67
C VAL A 37 3.68 4.15 4.50
N ARG A 38 2.87 5.22 4.44
CA ARG A 38 3.05 6.43 5.26
C ARG A 38 1.78 6.76 6.03
N ALA A 39 1.97 7.39 7.19
CA ALA A 39 0.85 7.90 7.96
C ALA A 39 0.08 8.94 7.14
N ARG A 40 -1.25 8.79 7.07
CA ARG A 40 -2.11 9.75 6.38
C ARG A 40 -2.05 11.14 7.00
N ILE A 41 -1.86 11.21 8.32
CA ILE A 41 -1.81 12.45 9.10
C ILE A 41 -0.70 12.31 10.13
N GLU A 42 0.21 13.27 10.16
CA GLU A 42 1.26 13.38 11.18
C GLU A 42 1.06 14.68 11.97
N SER A 43 0.98 14.58 13.29
CA SER A 43 0.78 15.75 14.17
C SER A 43 2.07 16.09 14.90
N ARG A 44 2.66 17.24 14.54
CA ARG A 44 3.81 17.80 15.25
C ARG A 44 3.33 18.60 16.46
N LEU A 45 3.07 17.88 17.55
CA LEU A 45 2.59 18.48 18.80
C LEU A 45 3.74 19.14 19.54
N GLY A 46 3.53 20.37 20.00
CA GLY A 46 4.49 21.16 20.75
C GLY A 46 3.79 22.31 21.46
N PHE A 47 4.49 22.93 22.40
CA PHE A 47 3.98 24.11 23.07
C PHE A 47 4.12 25.34 22.18
N ARG A 48 3.12 26.21 22.22
CA ARG A 48 3.12 27.48 21.47
C ARG A 48 3.94 28.57 22.14
N VAL A 49 4.22 28.40 23.43
CA VAL A 49 4.98 29.33 24.27
C VAL A 49 6.12 28.56 24.94
N GLY A 50 7.22 29.25 25.20
CA GLY A 50 8.29 28.73 26.04
C GLY A 50 7.81 28.61 27.49
N GLY A 51 8.38 27.65 28.22
CA GLY A 51 8.10 27.46 29.64
C GLY A 51 8.69 26.16 30.19
N LYS A 52 8.69 26.03 31.51
CA LYS A 52 9.14 24.81 32.19
C LYS A 52 8.04 23.74 32.13
N ILE A 53 8.40 22.51 31.76
CA ILE A 53 7.47 21.37 31.82
C ILE A 53 7.32 20.93 33.29
N VAL A 54 6.07 20.89 33.77
CA VAL A 54 5.75 20.44 35.14
C VAL A 54 5.22 19.01 35.17
N ALA A 55 4.62 18.54 34.09
CA ALA A 55 4.12 17.17 34.00
C ALA A 55 4.13 16.63 32.57
N ARG A 56 4.47 15.34 32.44
CA ARG A 56 4.25 14.52 31.25
C ARG A 56 3.18 13.47 31.62
N LYS A 57 2.09 13.41 30.88
CA LYS A 57 0.93 12.55 31.16
C LYS A 57 0.86 11.30 30.27
N VAL A 58 1.78 11.16 29.33
CA VAL A 58 1.85 10.03 28.38
C VAL A 58 3.29 9.63 28.11
N ASP A 59 3.51 8.37 27.80
CA ASP A 59 4.82 7.83 27.40
C ASP A 59 4.90 7.55 25.90
N VAL A 60 6.12 7.37 25.41
CA VAL A 60 6.38 7.03 24.00
C VAL A 60 5.69 5.70 23.66
N GLY A 61 4.97 5.68 22.53
CA GLY A 61 4.19 4.52 22.09
C GLY A 61 2.76 4.46 22.65
N THR A 62 2.38 5.38 23.54
CA THR A 62 1.01 5.45 24.05
C THR A 62 0.04 5.88 22.96
N VAL A 63 -1.09 5.16 22.83
CA VAL A 63 -2.20 5.58 21.97
C VAL A 63 -3.00 6.67 22.66
N VAL A 64 -3.24 7.78 21.95
CA VAL A 64 -3.91 8.96 22.51
C VAL A 64 -5.13 9.36 21.69
N LYS A 65 -6.07 10.03 22.34
CA LYS A 65 -7.30 10.54 21.71
C LYS A 65 -7.23 12.06 21.51
N ARG A 66 -8.02 12.57 20.58
CA ARG A 66 -8.15 14.02 20.37
C ARG A 66 -8.60 14.70 21.66
N GLY A 67 -7.94 15.79 22.03
CA GLY A 67 -8.22 16.55 23.25
C GLY A 67 -7.57 16.00 24.52
N GLN A 68 -6.88 14.86 24.45
CA GLN A 68 -6.13 14.32 25.59
C GLN A 68 -4.91 15.20 25.90
N ILE A 69 -4.75 15.57 27.17
CA ILE A 69 -3.59 16.34 27.63
C ILE A 69 -2.37 15.42 27.65
N LEU A 70 -1.34 15.78 26.89
CA LEU A 70 -0.10 15.00 26.80
C LEU A 70 0.96 15.49 27.79
N MET A 71 1.08 16.81 27.95
CA MET A 71 2.06 17.47 28.80
C MET A 71 1.50 18.80 29.31
N GLN A 72 2.06 19.31 30.41
CA GLN A 72 1.66 20.56 31.04
C GLN A 72 2.89 21.43 31.32
N LEU A 73 2.81 22.71 30.95
CA LEU A 73 3.77 23.76 31.31
C LEU A 73 3.39 24.42 32.64
N ASP A 74 4.39 25.00 33.30
CA ASP A 74 4.21 25.87 34.46
C ASP A 74 3.42 27.13 34.05
N PRO A 75 2.22 27.37 34.61
CA PRO A 75 1.38 28.49 34.19
C PRO A 75 1.74 29.81 34.88
N ARG A 76 2.64 29.82 35.88
CA ARG A 76 2.87 30.98 36.76
C ARG A 76 3.25 32.25 35.99
N ASP A 77 4.19 32.14 35.06
CA ASP A 77 4.64 33.28 34.26
C ASP A 77 3.52 33.83 33.37
N LEU A 78 2.73 32.93 32.76
CA LEU A 78 1.60 33.31 31.91
C LEU A 78 0.47 33.97 32.73
N GLN A 79 0.18 33.45 33.92
CA GLN A 79 -0.83 34.00 34.82
C GLN A 79 -0.43 35.39 35.32
N LEU A 80 0.86 35.59 35.65
CA LEU A 80 1.36 36.90 36.07
C LEU A 80 1.26 37.93 34.93
N ALA A 81 1.68 37.55 33.72
CA ALA A 81 1.56 38.41 32.54
C ALA A 81 0.09 38.75 32.22
N GLN A 82 -0.81 37.79 32.35
CA GLN A 82 -2.25 38.03 32.16
C GLN A 82 -2.83 38.97 33.21
N ALA A 83 -2.47 38.79 34.49
CA ALA A 83 -2.93 39.66 35.57
C ALA A 83 -2.49 41.12 35.36
N GLN A 84 -1.27 41.35 34.86
CA GLN A 84 -0.77 42.69 34.52
C GLN A 84 -1.51 43.31 33.33
N SER A 85 -1.95 42.50 32.36
CA SER A 85 -2.69 43.00 31.19
C SER A 85 -4.16 43.33 31.49
N ASN A 86 -4.73 42.77 32.56
CA ASN A 86 -6.12 42.96 32.95
C ASN A 86 -6.30 44.13 33.95
N ALA A 87 -5.20 44.73 34.40
CA ALA A 87 -5.17 45.93 35.24
C ALA A 87 -5.07 47.19 34.38
#